data_AF-A0A2E3HQL3-F1
#
_entry.id   AF-A0A2E3HQL3-F1
#
_cell.length_a   1.000
_cell.length_b   1.000
_cell.length_c   1.000
_cell.angle_alpha   90.00
_cell.angle_beta   90.00
_cell.angle_gamma   90.00
#
_symmetry.space_group_name_H-M   'P 1'
#
loop_
_entity.id
_entity.type
_entity.pdbx_description
1 polymer ?
#
loop_
_entity_poly.entity_id
_entity_poly.type
_entity_poly.pdbx_seq_one_letter_code
_entity_poly.pdbx_strand_id
1 'polypeptide(L)'
;MLEDNFIKERNHYDGLKDQLGYDTVFDLDLQGCKPLDFKIFTDKPRTVSYKIIDKMGATFDDVEWVTFKAVAEDGTLGALWKAAEDCFQQAKENNGDWHYFIEDFTMLDNGDLELVTGS
;
A
#
# COMPACT_ATOMS: atom_id res chain seq x y z
N MET A 1 -27.56 2.50 5.38
CA MET A 1 -26.76 3.75 5.41
C MET A 1 -25.25 3.50 5.51
N LEU A 2 -24.77 2.31 5.92
CA LEU A 2 -23.34 1.95 5.93
C LEU A 2 -22.83 1.43 4.57
N GLU A 3 -23.62 0.61 3.86
CA GLU A 3 -23.26 0.10 2.51
C GLU A 3 -22.99 1.23 1.50
N ASP A 4 -23.69 2.35 1.64
CA ASP A 4 -23.61 3.47 0.70
C ASP A 4 -22.31 4.29 0.84
N ASN A 5 -21.63 4.19 2.00
CA ASN A 5 -20.33 4.86 2.20
C ASN A 5 -19.17 4.01 1.67
N PHE A 6 -19.19 2.70 1.92
CA PHE A 6 -18.17 1.77 1.44
C PHE A 6 -18.05 1.80 -0.09
N ILE A 7 -19.18 1.73 -0.80
CA ILE A 7 -19.20 1.80 -2.28
C ILE A 7 -18.67 3.14 -2.78
N LYS A 8 -18.98 4.26 -2.10
CA LYS A 8 -18.49 5.59 -2.48
C LYS A 8 -17.00 5.72 -2.31
N GLU A 9 -16.45 5.21 -1.21
CA GLU A 9 -15.00 5.22 -0.96
C GLU A 9 -14.26 4.35 -1.97
N ARG A 10 -14.76 3.14 -2.25
CA ARG A 10 -14.19 2.25 -3.28
C ARG A 10 -14.18 2.92 -4.66
N ASN A 11 -15.30 3.47 -5.10
CA ASN A 11 -15.39 4.17 -6.39
C ASN A 11 -14.48 5.39 -6.46
N HIS A 12 -14.30 6.11 -5.34
CA HIS A 12 -13.41 7.26 -5.27
C HIS A 12 -11.96 6.86 -5.46
N TYR A 13 -11.48 5.84 -4.75
CA TYR A 13 -10.10 5.38 -4.89
C TYR A 13 -9.87 4.65 -6.21
N ASP A 14 -10.82 3.88 -6.75
CA ASP A 14 -10.72 3.33 -8.10
C ASP A 14 -10.57 4.44 -9.16
N GLY A 15 -11.33 5.53 -9.04
CA GLY A 15 -11.21 6.69 -9.93
C GLY A 15 -9.85 7.39 -9.81
N LEU A 16 -9.28 7.48 -8.61
CA LEU A 16 -7.93 8.04 -8.40
C LEU A 16 -6.84 7.11 -8.96
N LYS A 17 -6.97 5.80 -8.77
CA LYS A 17 -6.08 4.80 -9.35
C LYS A 17 -5.96 4.99 -10.86
N ASP A 18 -7.09 5.12 -11.56
CA ASP A 18 -7.11 5.33 -13.02
C ASP A 18 -6.44 6.65 -13.43
N GLN A 19 -6.64 7.72 -12.65
CA GLN A 19 -6.00 9.02 -12.89
C GLN A 19 -4.48 8.99 -12.69
N LEU A 20 -4.01 8.22 -11.70
CA LEU A 20 -2.60 8.07 -11.37
C LEU A 20 -1.89 7.04 -12.27
N GLY A 21 -2.66 6.18 -12.96
CA GLY A 21 -2.13 5.09 -13.77
C GLY A 21 -1.54 3.94 -12.95
N TYR A 22 -2.08 3.73 -11.74
CA TYR A 22 -1.59 2.73 -10.79
C TYR A 22 -2.29 1.38 -11.00
N ASP A 23 -1.61 0.30 -10.62
CA ASP A 23 -2.23 -1.03 -10.52
C ASP A 23 -2.84 -1.28 -9.14
N THR A 24 -2.30 -0.65 -8.09
CA THR A 24 -2.80 -0.79 -6.72
C THR A 24 -4.06 0.03 -6.48
N VAL A 25 -4.93 -0.44 -5.57
CA VAL A 25 -6.12 0.29 -5.09
C VAL A 25 -5.90 0.65 -3.62
N PHE A 26 -6.12 1.91 -3.26
CA PHE A 26 -6.08 2.34 -1.87
C PHE A 26 -7.35 1.88 -1.13
N ASP A 27 -7.18 1.09 -0.07
CA ASP A 27 -8.27 0.43 0.68
C ASP A 27 -8.09 0.53 2.20
N LEU A 28 -7.46 1.60 2.69
CA LEU A 28 -7.52 1.98 4.11
C LEU A 28 -8.88 2.65 4.43
N ASP A 29 -9.48 2.28 5.56
CA ASP A 29 -10.61 3.02 6.12
C ASP A 29 -10.15 4.36 6.70
N LEU A 30 -10.26 5.41 5.89
CA LEU A 30 -10.00 6.79 6.28
C LEU A 30 -11.25 7.55 6.74
N GLN A 31 -12.38 6.86 6.89
CA GLN A 31 -13.70 7.44 7.18
C GLN A 31 -14.06 8.53 6.16
N GLY A 32 -14.39 8.11 4.95
CA GLY A 32 -14.81 8.94 3.82
C GLY A 32 -13.76 9.11 2.73
N CYS A 33 -14.19 9.68 1.60
CA CYS A 33 -13.33 9.95 0.44
C CYS A 33 -12.32 11.06 0.75
N LYS A 34 -11.06 10.71 0.98
CA LYS A 34 -9.99 11.69 1.22
C LYS A 34 -9.29 12.07 -0.09
N PRO A 35 -8.90 13.35 -0.26
CA PRO A 35 -8.05 13.76 -1.37
C PRO A 35 -6.61 13.27 -1.20
N LEU A 36 -5.82 13.31 -2.27
CA LEU A 36 -4.41 12.85 -2.27
C LEU A 36 -3.52 13.63 -1.29
N ASP A 37 -3.84 14.90 -1.00
CA ASP A 37 -3.09 15.75 -0.06
C ASP A 37 -3.50 15.55 1.41
N PHE A 38 -4.42 14.63 1.69
CA PHE A 38 -4.82 14.30 3.05
C PHE A 38 -3.64 13.70 3.83
N LYS A 39 -3.32 14.28 4.98
CA LYS A 39 -2.21 13.84 5.83
C LYS A 39 -2.63 12.67 6.72
N ILE A 40 -2.09 11.49 6.43
CA ILE A 40 -2.25 10.29 7.26
C ILE A 40 -1.20 10.28 8.38
N PHE A 41 0.04 10.62 8.03
CA PHE A 41 1.16 10.70 8.96
C PHE A 41 1.73 12.12 9.01
N THR A 42 2.64 12.37 9.97
CA THR A 42 3.37 13.63 10.03
C THR A 42 4.20 13.85 8.77
N ASP A 43 4.31 15.11 8.38
CA ASP A 43 4.95 15.62 7.17
C ASP A 43 6.48 15.47 7.21
N LYS A 44 6.96 14.26 6.93
CA LYS A 44 8.38 13.93 6.75
C LYS A 44 8.51 12.75 5.78
N PRO A 45 9.63 12.63 5.06
CA PRO A 45 9.91 11.45 4.26
C PRO A 45 9.94 10.18 5.13
N ARG A 46 9.43 9.08 4.58
CA ARG A 46 9.38 7.76 5.24
C ARG A 46 9.74 6.66 4.27
N THR A 47 10.53 5.69 4.72
CA THR A 47 10.72 4.46 3.94
C THR A 47 9.46 3.62 4.09
N VAL A 48 8.90 3.18 2.97
CA VAL A 48 7.86 2.14 2.92
C VAL A 48 8.56 0.84 2.55
N SER A 49 8.38 -0.20 3.35
CA SER A 49 8.87 -1.55 3.06
C SER A 49 7.73 -2.51 2.84
N TYR A 50 7.80 -3.28 1.76
CA TYR A 50 6.83 -4.32 1.44
C TYR A 50 7.52 -5.68 1.43
N LYS A 51 7.03 -6.61 2.26
CA LYS A 51 7.65 -7.92 2.47
C LYS A 51 6.71 -9.01 1.95
N ILE A 52 7.22 -9.83 1.02
CA ILE A 52 6.49 -10.94 0.44
C ILE A 52 7.29 -12.24 0.53
N ILE A 53 6.60 -13.36 0.31
CA ILE A 53 7.22 -14.67 0.17
C ILE A 53 7.94 -14.71 -1.19
N ASP A 54 9.26 -14.88 -1.17
CA ASP A 54 10.05 -15.12 -2.37
C ASP A 54 9.92 -16.58 -2.81
N LYS A 55 10.12 -17.51 -1.86
CA LYS A 55 10.01 -18.95 -2.08
C LYS A 55 9.46 -19.64 -0.85
N MET A 56 8.76 -20.76 -1.10
CA MET A 56 8.28 -21.66 -0.06
C MET A 56 8.91 -23.04 -0.25
N GLY A 57 9.43 -23.59 0.84
CA GLY A 57 10.07 -24.90 0.92
C GLY A 57 9.06 -26.02 1.19
N ALA A 58 9.52 -27.08 1.87
CA ALA A 58 8.71 -28.26 2.12
C ALA A 58 7.69 -28.07 3.25
N THR A 59 7.91 -27.11 4.15
CA THR A 59 7.02 -26.78 5.25
C THR A 59 6.65 -25.29 5.25
N PHE A 60 5.62 -24.93 6.02
CA PHE A 60 5.23 -23.52 6.21
C PHE A 60 6.27 -22.68 6.96
N ASP A 61 7.23 -23.31 7.63
CA ASP A 61 8.32 -22.63 8.32
C ASP A 61 9.54 -22.40 7.38
N ASP A 62 9.61 -23.14 6.27
CA ASP A 62 10.67 -23.04 5.28
C ASP A 62 10.37 -21.93 4.26
N VAL A 63 10.27 -20.69 4.72
CA VAL A 63 9.88 -19.55 3.87
C VAL A 63 11.04 -18.58 3.70
N GLU A 64 11.43 -18.36 2.45
CA GLU A 64 12.33 -17.26 2.07
C GLU A 64 11.49 -16.02 1.81
N TRP A 65 11.84 -14.91 2.46
CA TRP A 65 11.17 -13.64 2.29
C TRP A 65 12.05 -12.66 1.52
N VAL A 66 11.43 -11.82 0.69
CA VAL A 66 12.07 -10.68 0.04
C VAL A 66 11.39 -9.39 0.51
N THR A 67 12.14 -8.28 0.51
CA THR A 67 11.63 -6.97 0.91
C THR A 67 11.96 -5.93 -0.14
N PHE A 68 10.92 -5.28 -0.65
CA PHE A 68 11.01 -4.13 -1.54
C PHE A 68 10.87 -2.85 -0.73
N LYS A 69 11.48 -1.77 -1.21
CA LYS A 69 11.44 -0.48 -0.53
C LYS A 69 11.24 0.65 -1.52
N ALA A 70 10.49 1.65 -1.07
CA ALA A 70 10.34 2.94 -1.72
C ALA A 70 10.29 4.04 -0.65
N VAL A 71 10.34 5.31 -1.08
CA VAL A 71 10.26 6.45 -0.17
C VAL A 71 9.00 7.24 -0.47
N ALA A 72 8.14 7.38 0.53
CA ALA A 72 7.10 8.40 0.52
C ALA A 72 7.75 9.75 0.84
N GLU A 73 7.54 10.75 -0.01
CA GLU A 73 8.15 12.07 0.16
C GLU A 73 7.61 12.82 1.39
N ASP A 74 6.37 12.55 1.77
CA ASP A 74 5.73 13.07 2.97
C ASP A 74 4.68 12.09 3.53
N GLY A 75 3.88 12.54 4.50
CA GLY A 75 2.84 11.76 5.15
C GLY A 75 1.45 11.84 4.49
N THR A 76 1.36 12.33 3.25
CA THR A 76 0.09 12.43 2.51
C THR A 76 -0.31 11.10 1.89
N LEU A 77 -1.62 10.93 1.67
CA LEU A 77 -2.18 9.75 1.00
C LEU A 77 -1.49 9.51 -0.36
N GLY A 78 -1.32 10.55 -1.17
CA GLY A 78 -0.70 10.46 -2.49
C GLY A 78 0.77 10.00 -2.42
N ALA A 79 1.57 10.56 -1.51
CA ALA A 79 2.96 10.16 -1.34
C ALA A 79 3.09 8.71 -0.87
N LEU A 80 2.24 8.29 0.06
CA LEU A 80 2.20 6.93 0.60
C LEU A 80 1.77 5.92 -0.46
N TRP A 81 0.71 6.24 -1.21
CA TRP A 81 0.22 5.37 -2.28
C TRP A 81 1.25 5.22 -3.39
N LYS A 82 1.92 6.31 -3.81
CA LYS A 82 3.01 6.24 -4.78
C LYS A 82 4.13 5.29 -4.32
N ALA A 83 4.56 5.39 -3.06
CA ALA A 83 5.59 4.50 -2.53
C ALA A 83 5.11 3.04 -2.45
N ALA A 84 3.83 2.81 -2.13
CA ALA A 84 3.24 1.48 -2.12
C ALA A 84 3.14 0.88 -3.54
N GLU A 85 2.72 1.67 -4.54
CA GLU A 85 2.73 1.29 -5.96
C GLU A 85 4.13 0.93 -6.42
N ASP A 86 5.15 1.73 -6.10
CA ASP A 86 6.54 1.45 -6.46
C ASP A 86 7.03 0.13 -5.84
N CYS A 87 6.62 -0.19 -4.61
CA CYS A 87 6.93 -1.47 -3.98
C CYS A 87 6.19 -2.64 -4.66
N PHE A 88 4.91 -2.46 -4.97
CA PHE A 88 4.09 -3.47 -5.65
C PHE A 88 4.60 -3.76 -7.06
N GLN A 89 4.97 -2.75 -7.85
CA GLN A 89 5.51 -2.97 -9.20
C GLN A 89 6.82 -3.78 -9.16
N GLN A 90 7.70 -3.52 -8.19
CA GLN A 90 8.90 -4.33 -7.98
C GLN A 90 8.54 -5.78 -7.61
N ALA A 91 7.58 -5.99 -6.70
CA ALA A 91 7.12 -7.31 -6.31
C ALA A 91 6.46 -8.07 -7.47
N LYS A 92 5.63 -7.39 -8.26
CA LYS A 92 4.98 -7.93 -9.45
C LYS A 92 5.99 -8.35 -10.51
N GLU A 93 6.97 -7.49 -10.80
CA GLU A 93 8.00 -7.77 -11.81
C GLU A 93 8.92 -8.93 -11.40
N ASN A 94 9.33 -9.00 -10.12
CA ASN A 94 10.31 -9.98 -9.66
C ASN A 94 9.69 -11.30 -9.18
N ASN A 95 8.46 -11.28 -8.67
CA ASN A 95 7.83 -12.41 -7.99
C ASN A 95 6.41 -12.74 -8.51
N GLY A 96 5.85 -11.95 -9.42
CA GLY A 96 4.49 -12.15 -9.91
C GLY A 96 3.41 -11.88 -8.86
N ASP A 97 3.71 -11.00 -7.91
CA ASP A 97 2.76 -10.62 -6.85
C ASP A 97 1.44 -10.04 -7.40
N TRP A 98 0.35 -10.30 -6.68
CA TRP A 98 -1.00 -9.90 -7.06
C TRP A 98 -1.79 -9.27 -5.90
N HIS A 99 -1.17 -9.03 -4.73
CA HIS A 99 -1.86 -8.40 -3.60
C HIS A 99 -1.85 -6.87 -3.81
N TYR A 100 -2.83 -6.39 -4.59
CA TYR A 100 -2.86 -5.01 -5.10
C TYR A 100 -3.70 -4.05 -4.24
N PHE A 101 -4.42 -4.53 -3.22
CA PHE A 101 -5.11 -3.65 -2.27
C PHE A 101 -4.11 -3.15 -1.23
N ILE A 102 -3.99 -1.84 -1.08
CA ILE A 102 -3.20 -1.19 -0.03
C ILE A 102 -4.11 -1.05 1.19
N GLU A 103 -3.93 -1.89 2.20
CA GLU A 103 -4.90 -2.05 3.30
C GLU A 103 -4.44 -1.40 4.62
N ASP A 104 -3.14 -1.29 4.86
CA ASP A 104 -2.60 -0.58 6.02
C ASP A 104 -1.12 -0.19 5.86
N PHE A 105 -0.65 0.71 6.72
CA PHE A 105 0.76 1.01 6.95
C PHE A 105 1.09 0.88 8.44
N THR A 106 1.80 -0.18 8.81
CA THR A 106 2.27 -0.35 10.19
C THR A 106 3.49 0.54 10.44
N MET A 107 3.36 1.49 11.37
CA MET A 107 4.48 2.34 11.80
C MET A 107 5.47 1.55 12.66
N LEU A 108 6.73 1.55 12.24
CA LEU A 108 7.84 0.96 12.99
C LEU A 108 8.40 1.94 14.03
N ASP A 109 9.14 1.43 15.02
CA ASP A 109 9.73 2.24 16.10
C ASP A 109 10.65 3.37 15.60
N ASN A 110 11.26 3.20 14.43
CA ASN A 110 12.14 4.19 13.80
C ASN A 110 11.38 5.22 12.93
N GLY A 111 10.07 5.04 12.74
CA GLY A 111 9.21 5.89 11.91
C GLY A 111 9.15 5.50 10.44
N ASP A 112 9.77 4.41 10.01
CA ASP A 112 9.48 3.79 8.71
C ASP A 112 8.13 3.07 8.76
N LEU A 113 7.62 2.68 7.59
CA LEU A 113 6.32 2.05 7.42
C LEU A 113 6.47 0.66 6.80
N GLU A 114 5.84 -0.35 7.39
CA GLU A 114 5.62 -1.64 6.76
C GLU A 114 4.27 -1.64 6.05
N LEU A 115 4.28 -1.91 4.75
CA LEU A 115 3.09 -1.97 3.91
C LEU A 115 2.34 -3.28 4.15
N VAL A 116 1.02 -3.18 4.35
CA VAL A 116 0.09 -4.31 4.41
C VAL A 116 -0.77 -4.31 3.16
N THR A 117 -0.80 -5.44 2.46
CA THR A 117 -1.57 -5.61 1.23
C THR A 117 -2.52 -6.81 1.29
N GLY A 118 -3.59 -6.72 0.49
CA GLY A 118 -4.61 -7.77 0.32
C GLY A 118 -4.91 -8.08 -1.15
N SER A 119 -5.74 -9.10 -1.38
CA SER A 119 -6.15 -9.60 -2.71
C SER A 119 -7.67 -9.76 -2.83
#